data_AF-A0A0F5R1W7-F1
#
_entry.id   AF-A0A0F5R1W7-F1
#
_cell.length_a   1.000
_cell.length_b   1.000
_cell.length_c   1.000
_cell.angle_alpha   90.00
_cell.angle_beta   90.00
_cell.angle_gamma   90.00
#
_symmetry.space_group_name_H-M   'P 1'
#
loop_
_entity.id
_entity.type
_entity.pdbx_description
1 polymer ?
#
loop_
_entity_poly.entity_id
_entity_poly.type
_entity_poly.pdbx_seq_one_letter_code
_entity_poly.pdbx_strand_id
1 'polypeptide(L)'
;MRGKILLLTTLIVVILGLTAAYFMLTNVMNPNSIAITSTRIEEETILLKGTFMDSALNYSGYSKTCHENKLVLTIKGSLIKWPHSSGEFEIHIKNTCGVHEIYLQGSDPNSIKLIYKSDH
;
A
#
# COMPACT_ATOMS: atom_id res chain seq x y z
N MET A 1 9.33 -26.82 33.92
CA MET A 1 8.74 -25.47 33.70
C MET A 1 9.74 -24.47 33.10
N ARG A 2 10.98 -24.35 33.60
CA ARG A 2 11.96 -23.33 33.14
C ARG A 2 12.29 -23.38 31.64
N GLY A 3 12.52 -24.56 31.05
CA GLY A 3 12.84 -24.68 29.62
C GLY A 3 11.70 -24.29 28.67
N LYS A 4 10.44 -24.52 29.06
CA LYS A 4 9.27 -24.11 28.27
C LYS A 4 9.11 -22.59 28.26
N ILE A 5 9.38 -21.94 29.40
CA ILE A 5 9.35 -20.48 29.52
C ILE A 5 10.48 -19.86 28.68
N LEU A 6 11.68 -20.43 28.71
CA LEU A 6 12.83 -19.92 27.96
C LEU A 6 12.64 -20.03 26.43
N LEU A 7 12.02 -21.13 25.96
CA LEU A 7 11.61 -21.29 24.56
C LEU A 7 10.56 -20.26 24.17
N LEU A 8 9.55 -20.04 25.03
CA LEU A 8 8.48 -19.07 24.78
C LEU A 8 9.03 -17.65 24.69
N THR A 9 9.92 -17.25 25.62
CA THR A 9 10.53 -15.91 25.59
C THR A 9 11.43 -15.72 24.38
N THR A 10 12.20 -16.74 24.00
CA THR A 10 13.04 -16.69 22.79
C THR A 10 12.20 -16.53 21.54
N LEU A 11 11.09 -17.29 21.43
CA LEU A 11 10.17 -17.19 20.31
C LEU A 11 9.54 -15.80 20.19
N ILE A 12 9.13 -15.21 21.32
CA ILE A 12 8.57 -13.86 21.36
C ILE A 12 9.59 -12.82 20.87
N VAL A 13 10.84 -12.88 21.33
CA VAL A 13 11.90 -11.95 20.90
C VAL A 13 12.17 -12.07 19.39
N VAL A 14 12.20 -13.29 18.86
CA VAL A 14 12.39 -13.52 17.41
C VAL A 14 11.21 -12.95 16.61
N ILE A 15 9.97 -13.20 17.05
CA ILE A 15 8.78 -12.66 16.36
C ILE A 15 8.80 -11.13 16.39
N LEU A 16 9.10 -10.51 17.52
CA LEU A 16 9.19 -9.05 17.64
C LEU A 16 10.30 -8.46 16.76
N GLY A 17 11.45 -9.14 16.68
CA GLY A 17 12.53 -8.73 15.79
C GLY A 17 12.13 -8.79 14.31
N LEU A 18 11.46 -9.86 13.89
CA LEU A 18 10.99 -10.03 12.51
C LEU A 18 9.90 -9.02 12.15
N THR A 19 8.94 -8.75 13.04
CA THR A 19 7.89 -7.76 12.79
C THR A 19 8.46 -6.35 12.69
N ALA A 20 9.38 -5.97 13.58
CA ALA A 20 10.05 -4.68 13.51
C ALA A 20 10.83 -4.50 12.20
N ALA A 21 11.58 -5.52 11.77
CA ALA A 21 12.29 -5.51 10.50
C ALA A 21 11.33 -5.35 9.30
N TYR A 22 10.19 -6.05 9.31
CA TYR A 22 9.17 -5.94 8.26
C TYR A 22 8.60 -4.52 8.14
N PHE A 23 8.29 -3.86 9.28
CA PHE A 23 7.79 -2.49 9.27
C PHE A 23 8.84 -1.47 8.81
N MET A 24 10.12 -1.66 9.14
CA MET A 24 11.19 -0.77 8.66
C MET A 24 11.44 -0.88 7.15
N LEU A 25 11.18 -2.05 6.58
CA LEU A 25 11.44 -2.35 5.17
C LEU A 25 10.23 -2.08 4.26
N THR A 26 9.06 -1.75 4.82
CA THR A 26 7.86 -1.37 4.07
C THR A 26 7.58 0.11 4.30
N ASN A 27 7.69 0.90 3.24
CA ASN A 27 7.56 2.36 3.32
C ASN A 27 6.37 2.84 2.50
N VAL A 28 5.72 3.89 2.98
CA VAL A 28 4.74 4.63 2.18
C VAL A 28 5.50 5.38 1.07
N MET A 29 5.04 5.20 -0.16
CA MET A 29 5.72 5.70 -1.35
C MET A 29 5.30 7.12 -1.68
N ASN A 30 6.22 7.89 -2.27
CA ASN A 30 5.89 9.22 -2.79
C ASN A 30 4.95 9.08 -3.99
N PRO A 31 3.80 9.79 -4.06
CA PRO A 31 2.90 9.72 -5.21
C PRO A 31 3.56 10.03 -6.57
N ASN A 32 4.62 10.84 -6.58
CA ASN A 32 5.36 11.18 -7.78
C ASN A 32 6.28 10.06 -8.28
N SER A 33 6.64 9.09 -7.43
CA SER A 33 7.41 7.90 -7.84
C SER A 33 6.52 6.75 -8.31
N ILE A 34 5.21 6.98 -8.43
CA ILE A 34 4.21 6.01 -8.85
C ILE A 34 3.61 6.45 -10.19
N ALA A 35 3.68 5.55 -11.17
CA ALA A 35 2.99 5.67 -12.44
C ALA A 35 1.69 4.86 -12.38
N ILE A 36 0.55 5.54 -12.48
CA ILE A 36 -0.75 4.88 -12.66
C ILE A 36 -0.95 4.62 -14.15
N THR A 37 -1.17 3.36 -14.50
CA THR A 37 -1.30 2.91 -15.89
C THR A 37 -2.75 2.72 -16.29
N SER A 38 -3.64 2.41 -15.34
CA SER A 38 -5.05 2.24 -15.60
C SER A 38 -5.87 2.48 -14.34
N THR A 39 -6.99 3.17 -14.49
CA THR A 39 -8.01 3.33 -13.45
C THR A 39 -9.35 2.98 -14.08
N ARG A 40 -10.09 2.05 -13.48
CA ARG A 40 -11.47 1.73 -13.87
C ARG A 40 -12.37 1.81 -12.65
N ILE A 41 -13.47 2.53 -12.80
CA ILE A 41 -14.49 2.67 -11.76
C ILE A 41 -15.73 1.96 -12.28
N GLU A 42 -16.13 0.92 -11.57
CA GLU A 42 -17.38 0.20 -11.77
C GLU A 42 -18.30 0.49 -10.57
N GLU A 43 -19.57 0.10 -10.67
CA GLU A 43 -20.58 0.40 -9.64
C GLU A 43 -20.15 -0.06 -8.24
N GLU A 44 -19.57 -1.26 -8.14
CA GLU A 44 -19.19 -1.86 -6.87
C GLU A 44 -17.68 -1.97 -6.64
N THR A 45 -16.86 -1.75 -7.67
CA THR A 45 -15.42 -2.00 -7.63
C THR A 45 -14.61 -0.92 -8.33
N ILE A 46 -13.51 -0.54 -7.70
CA ILE A 46 -12.47 0.33 -8.25
C ILE A 46 -11.25 -0.54 -8.51
N LEU A 47 -10.82 -0.54 -9.77
CA LEU A 47 -9.60 -1.20 -10.22
C LEU A 47 -8.54 -0.16 -10.51
N LEU A 48 -7.40 -0.26 -9.82
CA LEU A 48 -6.25 0.59 -10.04
C LEU A 48 -5.03 -0.25 -10.40
N LYS A 49 -4.40 0.03 -11.54
CA LYS A 49 -3.13 -0.56 -11.94
C LYS A 49 -2.03 0.50 -11.99
N GLY A 50 -0.84 0.13 -11.56
CA GLY A 50 0.30 1.01 -11.62
C GLY A 50 1.62 0.28 -11.39
N THR A 51 2.69 1.06 -11.40
CA THR A 51 4.05 0.57 -11.15
C THR A 51 4.88 1.63 -10.45
N PHE A 52 5.92 1.20 -9.74
CA PHE A 52 6.95 2.11 -9.26
C PHE A 52 7.91 2.49 -10.38
N MET A 53 8.32 3.77 -10.40
CA MET A 53 9.34 4.25 -11.33
C MET A 53 10.74 3.69 -11.00
N ASP A 54 10.98 3.36 -9.73
CA ASP A 54 12.20 2.69 -9.29
C ASP A 54 12.02 1.17 -9.36
N SER A 55 12.80 0.55 -10.26
CA SER A 55 12.81 -0.90 -10.47
C SER A 55 13.27 -1.73 -9.26
N ALA A 56 13.92 -1.12 -8.27
CA ALA A 56 14.35 -1.81 -7.05
C ALA A 56 13.19 -2.04 -6.06
N LEU A 57 12.09 -1.29 -6.21
CA LEU A 57 10.93 -1.34 -5.32
C LEU A 57 9.95 -2.43 -5.74
N ASN A 58 9.44 -3.14 -4.73
CA ASN A 58 8.38 -4.13 -4.86
C ASN A 58 7.11 -3.64 -4.18
N TYR A 59 5.95 -3.93 -4.76
CA TYR A 59 4.68 -3.63 -4.13
C TYR A 59 4.48 -4.46 -2.87
N SER A 60 4.10 -3.79 -1.78
CA SER A 60 3.94 -4.41 -0.46
C SER A 60 2.57 -4.14 0.18
N GLY A 61 1.62 -3.59 -0.60
CA GLY A 61 0.25 -3.36 -0.17
C GLY A 61 -0.17 -1.90 -0.26
N TYR A 62 -1.37 -1.63 0.25
CA TYR A 62 -1.97 -0.32 0.25
C TYR A 62 -2.84 -0.11 1.49
N SER A 63 -3.13 1.15 1.80
CA SER A 63 -4.21 1.53 2.70
C SER A 63 -5.13 2.51 1.99
N LYS A 64 -6.38 2.59 2.45
CA LYS A 64 -7.39 3.47 1.89
C LYS A 64 -8.15 4.19 2.98
N THR A 65 -8.56 5.42 2.70
CA THR A 65 -9.56 6.15 3.47
C THR A 65 -10.58 6.75 2.50
N CYS A 66 -11.85 6.65 2.86
CA CYS A 66 -12.93 7.34 2.16
C CYS A 66 -13.34 8.54 3.00
N HIS A 67 -13.37 9.71 2.39
CA HIS A 67 -13.97 10.90 2.97
C HIS A 67 -14.92 11.50 1.95
N GLU A 68 -16.21 11.51 2.27
CA GLU A 68 -17.27 11.92 1.34
C GLU A 68 -17.18 11.12 0.03
N ASN A 69 -16.93 11.79 -1.09
CA ASN A 69 -16.80 11.20 -2.43
C ASN A 69 -15.33 11.08 -2.87
N LYS A 70 -14.38 11.19 -1.92
CA LYS A 70 -12.94 11.13 -2.20
C LYS A 70 -12.33 9.86 -1.62
N LEU A 71 -11.61 9.13 -2.45
CA LEU A 71 -10.80 8.00 -2.05
C LEU A 71 -9.33 8.43 -1.98
N VAL A 72 -8.75 8.36 -0.78
CA VAL A 72 -7.33 8.61 -0.57
C VAL A 72 -6.62 7.27 -0.37
N LEU A 73 -5.65 7.00 -1.24
CA LEU A 73 -4.87 5.77 -1.25
C LEU A 73 -3.43 6.05 -0.87
N THR A 74 -2.88 5.17 -0.05
CA THR A 74 -1.47 5.15 0.30
C THR A 74 -0.89 3.85 -0.22
N ILE A 75 0.11 3.92 -1.10
CA ILE A 75 0.76 2.75 -1.68
C ILE A 75 2.06 2.47 -0.92
N LYS A 76 2.31 1.21 -0.59
CA LYS A 76 3.52 0.80 0.14
C LYS A 76 4.47 0.04 -0.77
N GLY A 77 5.74 0.42 -0.72
CA GLY A 77 6.84 -0.23 -1.42
C GLY A 77 7.84 -0.85 -0.46
N SER A 78 8.53 -1.89 -0.89
CA SER A 78 9.60 -2.54 -0.13
C SER A 78 10.79 -2.90 -1.01
N LEU A 79 11.98 -2.85 -0.42
CA LEU A 79 13.21 -3.39 -1.04
C LEU A 79 13.36 -4.90 -0.83
N ILE A 80 12.49 -5.53 -0.03
CA ILE A 80 12.51 -6.97 0.15
C ILE A 80 12.03 -7.64 -1.15
N LYS A 81 12.90 -8.45 -1.73
CA LYS A 81 12.58 -9.27 -2.90
C LYS A 81 11.95 -10.57 -2.42
N TRP A 82 10.63 -10.67 -2.53
CA TRP A 82 9.92 -11.92 -2.31
C TRP A 82 9.81 -12.67 -3.65
N PRO A 83 9.77 -14.02 -3.64
CA PRO A 83 9.46 -14.76 -4.85
C PRO A 83 8.15 -14.27 -5.46
N HIS A 84 8.16 -13.89 -6.74
CA HIS A 84 7.04 -13.32 -7.49
C HIS A 84 6.61 -11.89 -7.11
N SER A 85 7.39 -11.15 -6.32
CA SER A 85 7.12 -9.71 -6.13
C SER A 85 7.63 -8.89 -7.32
N SER A 86 6.85 -7.91 -7.75
CA SER A 86 7.25 -6.90 -8.73
C SER A 86 6.91 -5.50 -8.21
N GLY A 87 7.44 -4.48 -8.86
CA GLY A 87 7.02 -3.08 -8.63
C GLY A 87 5.64 -2.76 -9.23
N GLU A 88 5.11 -3.65 -10.08
CA GLU A 88 3.78 -3.54 -10.65
C GLU A 88 2.73 -3.97 -9.62
N PHE A 89 1.58 -3.31 -9.65
CA PHE A 89 0.49 -3.61 -8.75
C PHE A 89 -0.86 -3.48 -9.43
N GLU A 90 -1.80 -4.28 -8.94
CA GLU A 90 -3.20 -4.23 -9.28
C GLU A 90 -4.01 -4.27 -7.98
N ILE A 91 -4.81 -3.24 -7.78
CA ILE A 91 -5.55 -3.01 -6.54
C ILE A 91 -7.04 -3.04 -6.86
N HIS A 92 -7.74 -3.89 -6.12
CA HIS A 92 -9.20 -4.04 -6.20
C HIS A 92 -9.81 -3.51 -4.91
N ILE A 93 -10.66 -2.49 -5.04
CA ILE A 93 -11.25 -1.79 -3.90
C ILE A 93 -12.76 -1.78 -4.07
N LYS A 94 -13.50 -2.28 -3.08
CA LYS A 94 -14.95 -2.10 -3.05
C LYS A 94 -15.32 -0.61 -3.05
N ASN A 95 -16.14 -0.18 -3.99
CA ASN A 95 -16.63 1.19 -4.17
C ASN A 95 -17.76 1.50 -3.17
N THR A 96 -17.41 1.69 -1.90
CA THR A 96 -18.40 1.91 -0.84
C THR A 96 -18.76 3.38 -0.61
N CYS A 97 -18.07 4.32 -1.26
CA CYS A 97 -18.18 5.75 -0.95
C CYS A 97 -18.57 6.64 -2.15
N GLY A 98 -19.04 6.05 -3.26
CA GLY A 98 -19.50 6.83 -4.42
C GLY A 98 -18.38 7.74 -4.96
N VAL A 99 -17.23 7.14 -5.25
CA VAL A 99 -15.98 7.86 -5.49
C VAL A 99 -16.05 8.72 -6.76
N HIS A 100 -15.88 10.03 -6.61
CA HIS A 100 -15.72 10.98 -7.71
C HIS A 100 -14.26 11.34 -7.93
N GLU A 101 -13.43 11.29 -6.88
CA GLU A 101 -12.01 11.64 -6.96
C GLU A 101 -11.16 10.58 -6.26
N ILE A 102 -10.04 10.20 -6.90
CA ILE A 102 -9.03 9.33 -6.29
C ILE A 102 -7.72 10.08 -6.19
N TYR A 103 -7.14 10.04 -4.99
CA TYR A 103 -5.86 10.64 -4.66
C TYR A 103 -4.89 9.57 -4.20
N LEU A 104 -3.63 9.70 -4.60
CA LEU A 104 -2.49 9.05 -3.95
C LEU A 104 -1.93 10.00 -2.90
N GLN A 105 -1.62 9.49 -1.72
CA GLN A 105 -1.00 10.23 -0.62
C GLN A 105 0.31 9.55 -0.19
N GLY A 106 1.35 10.34 0.00
CA GLY A 106 2.65 9.91 0.52
C GLY A 106 2.71 9.89 2.04
N SER A 107 3.92 9.70 2.59
CA SER A 107 4.15 9.71 4.04
C SER A 107 3.89 11.08 4.67
N ASP A 108 4.19 12.14 3.92
CA ASP A 108 3.76 13.51 4.23
C ASP A 108 2.30 13.68 3.81
N PRO A 109 1.38 14.04 4.72
CA PRO A 109 -0.02 14.25 4.39
C PRO A 109 -0.26 15.28 3.28
N ASN A 110 0.66 16.23 3.06
CA ASN A 110 0.58 17.24 2.01
C ASN A 110 1.08 16.73 0.65
N SER A 111 1.77 15.59 0.62
CA SER A 111 2.21 14.95 -0.61
C SER A 111 1.04 14.17 -1.21
N ILE A 112 0.22 14.87 -1.97
CA ILE A 112 -1.01 14.36 -2.57
C ILE A 112 -0.94 14.49 -4.10
N LYS A 113 -1.42 13.49 -4.82
CA LYS A 113 -1.56 13.48 -6.28
C LYS A 113 -2.93 12.98 -6.69
N LEU A 114 -3.69 13.82 -7.39
CA LEU A 114 -4.94 13.40 -8.04
C LEU A 114 -4.62 12.43 -9.18
N ILE A 115 -5.29 11.28 -9.21
CA ILE A 115 -5.09 10.25 -10.24
C ILE A 115 -6.36 9.92 -11.02
N TYR A 116 -7.52 10.32 -10.50
CA TYR A 116 -8.80 10.19 -11.18
C TYR A 116 -9.75 11.27 -10.68
N LYS A 117 -10.52 11.84 -11.60
CA LYS A 117 -11.65 12.72 -11.31
C LYS A 117 -12.76 12.40 -12.29
N SER A 118 -13.98 12.22 -11.78
CA SER A 118 -15.19 12.09 -12.58
C SER A 118 -15.62 13.48 -13.03
N ASP A 119 -15.80 13.64 -14.33
CA ASP A 119 -16.49 14.79 -14.91
C ASP A 119 -18.00 14.57 -14.69
N HIS A 120 -18.57 15.26 -13.70
CA HIS A 120 -20.01 15.45 -13.59
C HIS A 120 -20.37 16.80 -14.21
#